data_AF-A0A087TCH3-F1
#
_entry.id   AF-A0A087TCH3-F1
#
_cell.length_a   1.000
_cell.length_b   1.000
_cell.length_c   1.000
_cell.angle_alpha   90.00
_cell.angle_beta   90.00
_cell.angle_gamma   90.00
#
_symmetry.space_group_name_H-M   'P 1'
#
loop_
_entity.id
_entity.type
_entity.pdbx_description
1 polymer ?
#
loop_
_entity_poly.entity_id
_entity_poly.type
_entity_poly.pdbx_seq_one_letter_code
_entity_poly.pdbx_strand_id
1 'polypeptide(L)'
;MQTAWNYMNDSLRTEVFVRYDPETIACGCIYLSARLLQIPLPNKPAWYLVFGVAEQDIHEISHIILSLYTRRKPDPEKLEKIVEELRKTHQEAKLKAKGISAINNLTSLSPASQPCSPSNGTKASPTDSKKEKSDIKHNNISPKFKELNH
;
A
#
# COMPACT_ATOMS: atom_id res chain seq x y z
N MET A 1 -1.16 16.83 -19.30
CA MET A 1 -1.63 15.48 -18.90
C MET A 1 -1.30 15.15 -17.45
N GLN A 2 -0.02 15.04 -17.06
CA GLN A 2 0.37 14.52 -15.73
C GLN A 2 -0.36 15.14 -14.52
N THR A 3 -0.59 16.46 -14.50
CA THR A 3 -1.27 17.15 -13.39
C THR A 3 -2.68 16.62 -13.11
N ALA A 4 -3.47 16.34 -14.15
CA ALA A 4 -4.85 15.85 -13.99
C ALA A 4 -4.86 14.43 -13.44
N TRP A 5 -3.90 13.61 -13.87
CA TRP A 5 -3.68 12.28 -13.31
C TRP A 5 -3.28 12.34 -11.83
N ASN A 6 -2.43 13.29 -11.44
CA ASN A 6 -2.05 13.46 -10.04
C ASN A 6 -3.26 13.81 -9.16
N TYR A 7 -4.12 14.74 -9.59
CA TYR A 7 -5.37 15.05 -8.87
C TYR A 7 -6.37 13.87 -8.86
N MET A 8 -6.40 13.04 -9.91
CA MET A 8 -7.20 11.80 -9.94
C MET A 8 -6.65 10.76 -8.95
N ASN A 9 -5.35 10.72 -8.69
CA ASN A 9 -4.79 9.85 -7.65
C ASN A 9 -5.08 10.39 -6.24
N ASP A 10 -5.16 11.71 -6.07
CA ASP A 10 -5.56 12.32 -4.80
C ASP A 10 -7.05 12.14 -4.50
N SER A 11 -7.93 12.17 -5.52
CA SER A 11 -9.38 12.00 -5.32
C SER A 11 -9.73 10.62 -4.72
N LEU A 12 -8.92 9.59 -4.98
CA LEU A 12 -9.02 8.26 -4.34
C LEU A 12 -8.83 8.28 -2.81
N ARG A 13 -8.30 9.38 -2.25
CA ARG A 13 -8.07 9.58 -0.82
C ARG A 13 -9.25 10.31 -0.15
N THR A 14 -10.38 10.43 -0.85
CA THR A 14 -11.58 11.19 -0.47
C THR A 14 -12.84 10.37 -0.79
N GLU A 15 -14.01 10.90 -0.43
CA GLU A 15 -15.31 10.26 -0.67
C GLU A 15 -15.94 10.55 -2.05
N VAL A 16 -15.26 11.25 -2.97
CA VAL A 16 -15.92 11.68 -4.23
C VAL A 16 -16.39 10.49 -5.09
N PHE A 17 -15.68 9.36 -5.06
CA PHE A 17 -16.06 8.13 -5.78
C PHE A 17 -17.31 7.42 -5.25
N VAL A 18 -17.84 7.82 -4.08
CA VAL A 18 -19.15 7.33 -3.58
C VAL A 18 -20.25 8.38 -3.69
N ARG A 19 -19.95 9.56 -4.24
CA ARG A 19 -20.87 10.72 -4.35
C ARG A 19 -21.10 11.22 -5.77
N TYR A 20 -20.16 10.96 -6.70
CA TYR A 20 -20.16 11.51 -8.05
C TYR A 20 -19.77 10.47 -9.09
N ASP A 21 -20.31 10.61 -10.31
CA ASP A 21 -19.94 9.82 -11.47
C ASP A 21 -18.48 10.07 -11.91
N PRO A 22 -17.80 9.08 -12.51
CA PRO A 22 -16.38 9.19 -12.87
C PRO A 22 -16.09 10.31 -13.88
N GLU A 23 -17.04 10.64 -14.77
CA GLU A 23 -16.97 11.78 -15.69
C GLU A 23 -16.90 13.11 -14.94
N THR A 24 -17.68 13.26 -13.87
CA THR A 24 -17.72 14.44 -13.00
C THR A 24 -16.41 14.59 -12.22
N ILE A 25 -15.86 13.48 -11.72
CA ILE A 25 -14.55 13.44 -11.04
C ILE A 25 -13.41 13.79 -12.02
N ALA A 26 -13.46 13.27 -13.25
CA ALA A 26 -12.51 13.62 -14.30
C ALA A 26 -12.59 15.11 -14.65
N CYS A 27 -13.80 15.68 -14.72
CA CYS A 27 -13.99 17.10 -14.98
C CYS A 27 -13.39 17.98 -13.86
N GLY A 28 -13.56 17.61 -12.58
CA GLY A 28 -12.89 18.26 -11.45
C GLY A 28 -11.35 18.24 -11.57
N CYS A 29 -10.77 17.10 -11.93
CA CYS A 29 -9.32 16.96 -12.09
C CYS A 29 -8.75 17.76 -13.27
N ILE A 30 -9.50 17.84 -14.38
CA ILE A 30 -9.19 18.68 -15.54
C ILE A 30 -9.29 20.16 -15.17
N TYR A 31 -10.34 20.57 -14.46
CA TYR A 31 -10.55 21.94 -14.01
C TYR A 31 -9.41 22.44 -13.12
N LEU A 32 -9.05 21.68 -12.07
CA LEU A 32 -7.91 21.99 -11.20
C LEU A 32 -6.60 22.13 -12.00
N SER A 33 -6.37 21.22 -12.94
CA SER A 33 -5.16 21.26 -13.78
C SER A 33 -5.11 22.49 -14.69
N ALA A 34 -6.24 22.85 -15.31
CA ALA A 34 -6.33 24.02 -16.15
C ALA A 34 -6.14 25.32 -15.33
N ARG A 35 -6.68 25.38 -14.11
CA ARG A 35 -6.44 26.50 -13.18
C ARG A 35 -4.97 26.59 -12.76
N LEU A 36 -4.33 25.49 -12.38
CA LEU A 36 -2.92 25.47 -11.99
C LEU A 36 -1.98 25.87 -13.15
N LEU A 37 -2.28 25.39 -14.36
CA LEU A 37 -1.49 25.67 -15.57
C LEU A 37 -1.90 26.97 -16.28
N GLN A 38 -2.87 27.72 -15.74
CA GLN A 38 -3.45 28.94 -16.31
C GLN A 38 -3.96 28.78 -17.76
N ILE A 39 -4.46 27.59 -18.11
CA ILE A 39 -5.03 27.30 -19.43
C ILE A 39 -6.51 27.70 -19.43
N PRO A 40 -6.95 28.64 -20.30
CA PRO A 40 -8.35 28.98 -20.42
C PRO A 40 -9.11 27.84 -21.14
N LEU A 41 -10.13 27.28 -20.47
CA LEU A 41 -11.03 26.29 -21.07
C LEU A 41 -12.22 26.99 -21.76
N PRO A 42 -12.80 26.39 -22.83
CA PRO A 42 -13.96 26.96 -23.51
C PRO A 42 -15.16 27.19 -22.58
N ASN A 43 -15.77 28.38 -22.67
CA ASN A 43 -16.89 28.79 -21.81
C ASN A 43 -18.19 29.13 -22.58
N LYS A 44 -18.21 28.98 -23.90
CA LYS A 44 -19.38 29.25 -24.77
C LYS A 44 -19.44 28.26 -25.95
N PRO A 45 -20.18 27.13 -25.85
CA PRO A 45 -20.75 26.57 -24.62
C PRO A 45 -19.64 26.17 -23.62
N ALA A 46 -19.99 26.00 -22.35
CA ALA A 46 -19.03 25.56 -21.36
C ALA A 46 -18.55 24.12 -21.63
N TRP A 47 -17.24 23.91 -21.61
CA TRP A 47 -16.60 22.67 -22.06
C TRP A 47 -17.09 21.40 -21.36
N TYR A 48 -17.50 21.49 -20.09
CA TYR A 48 -17.96 20.35 -19.29
C TYR A 48 -19.36 19.85 -19.69
N LEU A 49 -20.14 20.64 -20.43
CA LEU A 49 -21.50 20.29 -20.82
C LEU A 49 -21.54 19.07 -21.77
N VAL A 50 -20.46 18.79 -22.51
CA VAL A 50 -20.37 17.59 -23.36
C VAL A 50 -20.32 16.28 -22.55
N PHE A 51 -19.98 16.37 -21.26
CA PHE A 51 -19.98 15.25 -20.31
C PHE A 51 -21.23 15.21 -19.43
N GLY A 52 -22.18 16.14 -19.61
CA GLY A 52 -23.40 16.23 -18.78
C GLY A 52 -23.17 16.72 -17.34
N VAL A 53 -21.97 17.24 -17.03
CA VAL A 53 -21.55 17.59 -15.67
C VAL A 53 -21.99 19.00 -15.28
N ALA A 54 -22.42 19.21 -14.03
CA ALA A 54 -22.73 20.52 -13.49
C ALA A 54 -21.47 21.25 -12.95
N GLU A 55 -21.40 22.57 -13.15
CA GLU A 55 -20.26 23.39 -12.69
C GLU A 55 -20.08 23.34 -11.16
N GLN A 56 -21.18 23.24 -10.41
CA GLN A 56 -21.16 23.16 -8.95
C GLN A 56 -20.42 21.91 -8.46
N ASP A 57 -20.60 20.76 -9.12
CA ASP A 57 -19.95 19.50 -8.74
C ASP A 57 -18.45 19.54 -9.07
N ILE A 58 -18.08 20.16 -10.20
CA ILE A 58 -16.68 20.43 -10.57
C ILE A 58 -16.00 21.27 -9.49
N HIS A 59 -16.67 22.32 -9.01
CA HIS A 59 -16.16 23.16 -7.92
C HIS A 59 -16.10 22.40 -6.59
N GLU A 60 -17.10 21.61 -6.22
CA GLU A 60 -17.11 20.84 -4.98
C GLU A 60 -15.98 19.80 -4.95
N ILE A 61 -15.82 19.00 -6.01
CA ILE A 61 -14.72 18.03 -6.16
C ILE A 61 -13.37 18.75 -6.12
N SER A 62 -13.25 19.93 -6.75
CA SER A 62 -12.04 20.74 -6.70
C SER A 62 -11.67 21.16 -5.27
N HIS A 63 -12.64 21.60 -4.47
CA HIS A 63 -12.41 21.95 -3.06
C HIS A 63 -12.06 20.73 -2.20
N ILE A 64 -12.75 19.60 -2.40
CA ILE A 64 -12.48 18.35 -1.69
C ILE A 64 -11.04 17.88 -1.93
N ILE A 65 -10.57 17.86 -3.19
CA ILE A 65 -9.19 17.49 -3.53
C ILE A 65 -8.19 18.50 -2.93
N LEU A 66 -8.44 19.81 -3.05
CA LEU A 66 -7.56 20.84 -2.47
C LEU A 66 -7.50 20.80 -0.94
N SER A 67 -8.55 20.32 -0.26
CA SER A 67 -8.55 20.13 1.20
C SER A 67 -7.47 19.16 1.70
N LEU A 68 -7.03 18.21 0.85
CA LEU A 68 -5.92 17.30 1.18
C LEU A 68 -4.60 18.05 1.35
N TYR A 69 -4.44 19.19 0.67
CA TYR A 69 -3.23 20.01 0.67
C TYR A 69 -3.18 21.04 1.82
N THR A 70 -4.31 21.34 2.47
CA THR A 70 -4.34 22.20 3.67
C THR A 70 -3.97 21.44 4.95
N ARG A 71 -3.90 20.11 4.89
CA ARG A 71 -3.46 19.25 6.01
C ARG A 71 -2.01 19.58 6.36
N ARG A 72 -1.77 19.99 7.62
CA ARG A 72 -0.41 20.22 8.13
C ARG A 72 0.44 18.97 7.95
N LYS A 73 1.64 19.12 7.38
CA LYS A 73 2.65 18.06 7.37
C LYS A 73 3.00 17.70 8.83
N PRO A 74 3.12 16.40 9.18
CA PRO A 74 3.65 16.00 10.47
C PRO A 74 5.03 16.59 10.70
N ASP A 75 5.28 17.07 11.91
CA ASP A 75 6.61 17.50 12.36
C ASP A 75 7.50 16.24 12.54
N PRO A 76 8.58 16.08 11.74
CA PRO A 76 9.39 14.87 11.78
C PRO A 76 10.16 14.75 13.09
N GLU A 77 10.69 15.83 13.66
CA GLU A 77 11.47 15.79 14.91
C GLU A 77 10.61 15.34 16.08
N LYS A 78 9.38 15.86 16.16
CA LYS A 78 8.40 15.41 17.15
C LYS A 78 8.00 13.95 16.97
N LEU A 79 7.87 13.49 15.72
CA LEU A 79 7.51 12.11 15.43
C LEU A 79 8.65 11.14 15.78
N GLU A 80 9.90 11.49 15.45
CA GLU A 80 11.11 10.75 15.83
C GLU A 80 11.26 10.66 17.34
N LYS A 81 11.06 11.78 18.07
CA LYS A 81 11.12 11.78 19.53
C LYS A 81 10.11 10.84 20.18
N ILE A 82 8.87 10.80 19.67
CA ILE A 82 7.84 9.85 20.14
C ILE A 82 8.26 8.40 19.84
N VAL A 83 8.83 8.15 18.66
CA VAL A 83 9.33 6.82 18.27
C VAL A 83 10.50 6.37 19.16
N GLU A 84 11.41 7.27 19.53
CA GLU A 84 12.54 7.00 20.42
C GLU A 84 12.08 6.62 21.83
N GLU A 85 11.09 7.35 22.37
CA GLU A 85 10.49 7.07 23.68
C GLU A 85 9.72 5.74 23.70
N LEU A 86 8.97 5.42 22.64
CA LEU A 86 8.29 4.13 22.46
C LEU A 86 9.29 2.97 22.31
N ARG A 87 10.42 3.17 21.61
CA ARG A 87 11.50 2.16 21.52
C ARG A 87 12.15 1.92 22.88
N LYS A 88 12.47 2.98 23.63
CA LYS A 88 13.08 2.89 24.97
C LYS A 88 12.18 2.13 25.94
N THR A 89 10.91 2.52 26.05
CA THR A 89 9.93 1.85 26.92
C THR A 89 9.73 0.39 26.54
N HIS A 90 9.68 0.06 25.24
CA HIS A 90 9.63 -1.34 24.79
C HIS A 90 10.90 -2.14 25.15
N GLN A 91 12.09 -1.56 25.02
CA GLN A 91 13.34 -2.21 25.42
C GLN A 91 13.40 -2.43 26.94
N GLU A 92 13.02 -1.44 27.75
CA GLU A 92 12.96 -1.58 29.21
C GLU A 92 11.97 -2.66 29.65
N ALA A 93 10.77 -2.71 29.04
CA ALA A 93 9.80 -3.76 29.30
C ALA A 93 10.34 -5.15 28.93
N LYS A 94 11.04 -5.27 27.78
CA LYS A 94 11.68 -6.50 27.31
C LYS A 94 12.84 -6.96 28.20
N LEU A 95 13.59 -6.03 28.80
CA LEU A 95 14.65 -6.35 29.77
C LEU A 95 14.06 -6.78 31.12
N LYS A 96 13.04 -6.06 31.63
CA LYS A 96 12.31 -6.42 32.86
C LYS A 96 11.67 -7.81 32.75
N ALA A 97 11.02 -8.11 31.63
CA ALA A 97 10.43 -9.43 31.35
C ALA A 97 11.47 -10.56 31.17
N LYS A 98 12.74 -10.24 30.92
CA LYS A 98 13.84 -11.21 30.81
C LYS A 98 14.56 -11.53 32.13
N GLY A 99 14.20 -10.87 33.23
CA GLY A 99 14.56 -11.32 34.58
C GLY A 99 16.05 -11.49 34.87
N ILE A 100 16.91 -10.56 34.44
CA ILE A 100 18.32 -10.57 34.84
C ILE A 100 18.46 -9.88 36.20
N SER A 101 18.30 -10.65 37.28
CA SER A 101 18.70 -10.22 38.63
C SER A 101 20.22 -10.20 38.73
N ALA A 102 20.77 -9.06 39.16
CA ALA A 102 22.17 -8.96 39.50
C ALA A 102 22.45 -9.71 40.81
N ILE A 103 23.20 -10.81 40.74
CA ILE A 103 23.94 -11.38 41.88
C ILE A 103 25.40 -11.45 41.46
N ASN A 104 26.27 -10.87 42.28
CA ASN A 104 27.71 -10.84 42.05
C ASN A 104 28.27 -12.26 42.12
N ASN A 105 29.11 -12.65 41.14
CA ASN A 105 30.49 -13.03 41.45
C ASN A 105 31.34 -13.29 40.19
N LEU A 106 32.60 -12.94 40.33
CA LEU A 106 33.72 -13.32 39.48
C LEU A 106 33.77 -14.85 39.28
N THR A 107 33.61 -15.32 38.04
CA THR A 107 34.45 -16.41 37.50
C THR A 107 34.40 -16.41 35.98
N SER A 108 35.57 -16.48 35.36
CA SER A 108 35.73 -16.80 33.94
C SER A 108 35.32 -18.24 33.64
N LEU A 109 35.10 -18.49 32.34
CA LEU A 109 35.29 -19.73 31.57
C LEU A 109 34.03 -20.24 30.84
N SER A 110 33.91 -19.85 29.57
CA SER A 110 33.52 -20.81 28.54
C SER A 110 34.75 -21.65 28.18
N PRO A 111 34.58 -22.94 27.88
CA PRO A 111 34.71 -23.29 26.47
C PRO A 111 33.58 -24.21 25.94
N ALA A 112 33.40 -24.08 24.63
CA ALA A 112 32.47 -24.77 23.74
C ALA A 112 32.08 -26.23 24.08
N SER A 113 30.79 -26.52 23.87
CA SER A 113 30.35 -27.80 23.28
C SER A 113 29.10 -27.55 22.41
N GLN A 114 29.14 -28.05 21.17
CA GLN A 114 28.04 -27.95 20.19
C GLN A 114 27.19 -29.26 20.20
N PRO A 115 26.09 -29.37 19.44
CA PRO A 115 24.86 -30.01 19.95
C PRO A 115 24.85 -31.54 19.90
N CYS A 116 24.14 -32.15 20.86
CA CYS A 116 23.78 -33.57 20.81
C CYS A 116 22.42 -33.77 20.13
N SER A 117 22.42 -34.37 18.95
CA SER A 117 21.25 -34.98 18.31
C SER A 117 21.09 -36.44 18.77
N PRO A 118 19.87 -36.95 18.97
CA PRO A 118 19.58 -38.39 18.96
C PRO A 118 19.04 -38.85 17.60
N SER A 119 19.52 -39.99 17.12
CA SER A 119 19.08 -40.62 15.86
C SER A 119 18.97 -42.14 16.02
N ASN A 120 17.92 -42.72 15.44
CA ASN A 120 17.61 -44.17 15.31
C ASN A 120 17.45 -44.97 16.62
N GLY A 121 16.63 -46.02 16.72
CA GLY A 121 15.66 -46.68 15.83
C GLY A 121 15.03 -47.86 16.62
N THR A 122 13.93 -48.54 16.24
CA THR A 122 13.97 -49.62 15.24
C THR A 122 12.60 -50.34 15.14
N LYS A 123 12.05 -50.45 13.91
CA LYS A 123 11.10 -51.47 13.35
C LYS A 123 9.78 -51.83 14.07
N ALA A 124 8.67 -51.65 13.34
CA ALA A 124 7.93 -52.77 12.72
C ALA A 124 7.07 -52.29 11.51
N SER A 125 6.93 -53.15 10.49
CA SER A 125 6.05 -53.04 9.30
C SER A 125 5.58 -54.49 8.97
N PRO A 126 4.60 -54.79 8.06
CA PRO A 126 4.27 -54.20 6.75
C PRO A 126 2.85 -53.53 6.76
N THR A 127 2.13 -53.19 5.68
CA THR A 127 2.22 -53.36 4.19
C THR A 127 1.56 -52.11 3.53
N ASP A 128 1.27 -51.92 2.23
CA ASP A 128 1.37 -52.66 0.96
C ASP A 128 1.65 -51.66 -0.21
N SER A 129 2.14 -52.18 -1.33
CA SER A 129 2.10 -51.70 -2.74
C SER A 129 1.17 -50.50 -3.10
N LYS A 130 1.44 -49.59 -4.05
CA LYS A 130 2.54 -49.34 -5.02
C LYS A 130 2.44 -47.87 -5.54
N LYS A 131 3.59 -47.27 -5.89
CA LYS A 131 3.95 -46.61 -7.19
C LYS A 131 2.82 -46.36 -8.24
N GLU A 132 2.81 -45.31 -9.08
CA GLU A 132 3.78 -44.25 -9.41
C GLU A 132 3.12 -43.11 -10.27
N LYS A 133 3.32 -41.85 -9.88
CA LYS A 133 3.80 -40.69 -10.69
C LYS A 133 3.48 -40.60 -12.21
N SER A 134 2.84 -39.50 -12.66
CA SER A 134 3.24 -38.79 -13.90
C SER A 134 2.64 -37.37 -14.04
N ASP A 135 3.44 -36.48 -14.62
CA ASP A 135 3.23 -35.05 -14.86
C ASP A 135 2.19 -34.70 -15.95
N ILE A 136 1.40 -33.62 -15.79
CA ILE A 136 0.89 -32.82 -16.92
C ILE A 136 0.93 -31.29 -16.64
N LYS A 137 1.99 -30.68 -17.19
CA LYS A 137 2.08 -29.41 -17.97
C LYS A 137 1.15 -28.21 -17.69
N HIS A 138 1.81 -27.04 -17.64
CA HIS A 138 1.30 -25.73 -18.05
C HIS A 138 0.44 -25.75 -19.33
N ASN A 139 -0.54 -24.84 -19.41
CA ASN A 139 -0.99 -24.26 -20.67
C ASN A 139 -1.28 -22.75 -20.50
N ASN A 140 -0.46 -21.92 -21.14
CA ASN A 140 -0.85 -20.60 -21.62
C ASN A 140 -1.70 -20.79 -22.89
N ILE A 141 -2.78 -20.04 -23.07
CA ILE A 141 -3.25 -19.57 -24.39
C ILE A 141 -4.00 -18.24 -24.20
N SER A 142 -3.50 -17.19 -24.85
CA SER A 142 -4.32 -16.09 -25.38
C SER A 142 -4.33 -16.22 -26.90
N PRO A 143 -5.44 -15.93 -27.59
CA PRO A 143 -5.42 -15.59 -29.00
C PRO A 143 -5.71 -14.09 -29.20
N LYS A 144 -4.81 -13.40 -29.89
CA LYS A 144 -5.01 -12.08 -30.47
C LYS A 144 -5.25 -12.27 -31.98
N PHE A 145 -6.26 -11.64 -32.57
CA PHE A 145 -6.54 -11.44 -34.02
C PHE A 145 -7.94 -10.76 -34.11
N LYS A 146 -8.29 -9.91 -35.07
CA LYS A 146 -7.55 -9.19 -36.11
C LYS A 146 -8.39 -7.96 -36.55
N GLU A 147 -7.81 -7.07 -37.36
CA GLU A 147 -8.50 -5.91 -37.94
C GLU A 147 -9.67 -6.29 -38.88
N LEU A 148 -10.69 -5.42 -38.96
CA LEU A 148 -11.47 -5.21 -40.19
C LEU A 148 -11.68 -3.70 -40.38
N ASN A 149 -11.15 -3.17 -41.48
CA ASN A 149 -11.57 -1.90 -42.06
C ASN A 149 -12.65 -2.17 -43.13
N HIS A 150 -13.70 -1.36 -43.16
CA HIS A 150 -14.51 -1.01 -44.33
C HIS A 150 -14.99 0.43 -44.14
#